data_AF-A0A3C1V1P3-F1
#
_entry.id   AF-A0A3C1V1P3-F1
#
_cell.length_a   1.000
_cell.length_b   1.000
_cell.length_c   1.000
_cell.angle_alpha   90.00
_cell.angle_beta   90.00
_cell.angle_gamma   90.00
#
_symmetry.space_group_name_H-M   'P 1'
#
loop_
_entity.id
_entity.type
_entity.pdbx_description
1 polymer ?
#
loop_
_entity_poly.entity_id
_entity_poly.type
_entity_poly.pdbx_seq_one_letter_code
_entity_poly.pdbx_strand_id
1 'polypeptide(L)'
;MTSERKKEEMTFVQHLVELRDILLHSVIAILVIFIGLFPFANEVYGFIAAPIISVLPQDTNIIAIGVISPFLTPLKMALIMAVYLAMPYLLYQIWKFIAPALYKHEKQMVVPLIVSSTILFYAGILFSFYVVFPVIFGFLSSVGPSVVDFTPDIQYYLDFVLKVSFAFGVAFEVPIA
;
A
#
# COMPACT_ATOMS: atom_id res chain seq x y z
N MET A 1 -3.13 46.04 9.20
CA MET A 1 -2.50 45.12 8.22
C MET A 1 -1.45 44.18 8.83
N THR A 2 -0.75 44.54 9.91
CA THR A 2 0.28 43.69 10.55
C THR A 2 -0.27 42.58 11.46
N SER A 3 -1.49 42.71 12.00
CA SER A 3 -2.10 41.69 12.88
C SER A 3 -2.67 40.48 12.13
N GLU A 4 -3.23 40.68 10.94
CA GLU A 4 -3.80 39.60 10.11
C GLU A 4 -2.70 38.68 9.57
N ARG A 5 -1.59 39.26 9.04
CA ARG A 5 -0.44 38.47 8.56
C ARG A 5 0.18 37.59 9.65
N LYS A 6 0.31 38.08 10.89
CA LYS A 6 0.86 37.31 12.00
C LYS A 6 -0.04 36.13 12.41
N LYS A 7 -1.37 36.27 12.26
CA LYS A 7 -2.35 35.22 12.57
C LYS A 7 -2.38 34.14 11.48
N GLU A 8 -2.27 34.53 10.21
CA GLU A 8 -2.10 33.61 9.08
C GLU A 8 -0.76 32.85 9.19
N GLU A 9 0.36 33.54 9.46
CA GLU A 9 1.68 32.90 9.65
C GLU A 9 1.67 31.85 10.76
N MET A 10 1.05 32.14 11.91
CA MET A 10 0.91 31.15 12.99
C MET A 10 0.06 29.94 12.56
N THR A 11 -0.95 30.13 11.70
CA THR A 11 -1.83 29.06 11.22
C THR A 11 -1.11 28.14 10.23
N PHE A 12 -0.34 28.70 9.28
CA PHE A 12 0.47 27.90 8.35
C PHE A 12 1.57 27.10 9.06
N VAL A 13 2.28 27.73 10.00
CA VAL A 13 3.33 27.05 10.78
C VAL A 13 2.71 25.93 11.64
N GLN A 14 1.54 26.15 12.24
CA GLN A 14 0.82 25.12 12.97
C GLN A 14 0.44 23.93 12.08
N HIS A 15 -0.09 24.18 10.88
CA HIS A 15 -0.47 23.11 9.96
C HIS A 15 0.74 22.29 9.48
N LEU A 16 1.90 22.94 9.27
CA LEU A 16 3.15 22.24 8.96
C LEU A 16 3.65 21.36 10.12
N VAL A 17 3.47 21.82 11.36
CA VAL A 17 3.83 21.03 12.56
C VAL A 17 2.90 19.82 12.69
N GLU A 18 1.60 19.97 12.44
CA GLU A 18 0.65 18.86 12.41
C GLU A 18 1.04 17.82 11.35
N LEU A 19 1.36 18.25 10.13
CA LEU A 19 1.79 17.37 9.05
C LEU A 19 3.04 16.57 9.43
N ARG A 20 4.04 17.23 10.02
CA ARG A 20 5.26 16.57 10.51
C ARG A 20 4.92 15.51 11.54
N ASP A 21 4.10 15.85 12.54
CA ASP A 21 3.77 14.92 13.61
C ASP A 21 3.00 13.72 13.06
N ILE A 22 2.05 13.93 12.15
CA ILE A 22 1.33 12.84 11.48
C ILE A 22 2.28 11.93 10.69
N LEU A 23 3.22 12.51 9.95
CA LEU A 23 4.19 11.75 9.18
C LEU A 23 5.09 10.90 10.11
N LEU A 24 5.57 11.47 11.22
CA LEU A 24 6.39 10.75 12.19
C LEU A 24 5.63 9.58 12.84
N HIS A 25 4.39 9.81 13.31
CA HIS A 25 3.59 8.76 13.92
C HIS A 25 3.24 7.65 12.91
N SER A 26 2.97 8.03 11.66
CA SER A 26 2.75 7.09 10.55
C SER A 26 3.97 6.19 10.31
N VAL A 27 5.15 6.79 10.22
CA VAL A 27 6.41 6.04 10.04
C VAL A 27 6.68 5.12 11.23
N ILE A 28 6.49 5.61 12.47
CA ILE A 28 6.68 4.80 13.67
C ILE A 28 5.74 3.59 13.68
N ALA A 29 4.46 3.78 13.35
CA ALA A 29 3.49 2.68 13.30
C ALA A 29 3.89 1.61 12.27
N ILE A 30 4.32 2.03 11.08
CA ILE A 30 4.82 1.11 10.05
C ILE A 30 6.05 0.36 10.57
N LEU A 31 7.01 1.04 11.19
CA LEU A 31 8.24 0.42 11.72
C LEU A 31 7.95 -0.58 12.84
N VAL A 32 7.02 -0.28 13.74
CA VAL A 32 6.62 -1.20 14.82
C VAL A 32 6.04 -2.49 14.25
N ILE A 33 5.13 -2.39 13.28
CA ILE A 33 4.55 -3.57 12.62
C ILE A 33 5.62 -4.32 11.83
N PHE A 34 6.49 -3.60 11.13
CA PHE A 34 7.57 -4.17 10.35
C PHE A 34 8.55 -4.97 11.21
N ILE A 35 8.97 -4.44 12.37
CA ILE A 35 9.85 -5.16 13.30
C ILE A 35 9.17 -6.45 13.80
N GLY A 36 7.86 -6.44 14.01
CA GLY A 36 7.08 -7.63 14.36
C GLY A 36 7.00 -8.67 13.22
N LEU A 37 6.92 -8.22 11.97
CA LEU A 37 6.87 -9.09 10.78
C LEU A 37 8.25 -9.54 10.29
N PHE A 38 9.31 -8.80 10.58
CA PHE A 38 10.68 -9.04 10.11
C PHE A 38 11.16 -10.49 10.34
N PRO A 39 11.02 -11.10 11.53
CA PRO A 39 11.44 -12.49 11.74
C PRO A 39 10.61 -13.51 10.95
N PHE A 40 9.41 -13.13 10.48
CA PHE A 40 8.50 -13.97 9.69
C PHE A 40 8.45 -13.58 8.20
N ALA A 41 9.44 -12.82 7.72
CA ALA A 41 9.41 -12.24 6.39
C ALA A 41 9.32 -13.30 5.27
N ASN A 42 9.95 -14.47 5.48
CA ASN A 42 9.92 -15.58 4.52
C ASN A 42 8.54 -16.26 4.48
N GLU A 43 7.90 -16.43 5.62
CA GLU A 43 6.56 -17.00 5.74
C GLU A 43 5.51 -16.07 5.15
N VAL A 44 5.60 -14.77 5.43
CA VAL A 44 4.75 -13.73 4.83
C VAL A 44 4.93 -13.73 3.32
N TYR A 45 6.17 -13.80 2.83
CA TYR A 45 6.46 -13.92 1.41
C TYR A 45 5.77 -15.15 0.81
N GLY A 46 5.95 -16.34 1.39
CA GLY A 46 5.35 -17.58 0.88
C GLY A 46 3.83 -17.53 0.83
N PHE A 47 3.20 -16.95 1.86
CA PHE A 47 1.74 -16.81 1.93
C PHE A 47 1.19 -15.88 0.84
N ILE A 48 1.81 -14.70 0.64
CA ILE A 48 1.36 -13.74 -0.37
C ILE A 48 1.73 -14.19 -1.77
N ALA A 49 2.89 -14.85 -1.95
CA ALA A 49 3.32 -15.37 -3.23
C ALA A 49 2.46 -16.55 -3.73
N ALA A 50 1.89 -17.37 -2.83
CA ALA A 50 1.09 -18.54 -3.20
C ALA A 50 -0.05 -18.25 -4.22
N PRO A 51 -0.99 -17.31 -3.97
CA PRO A 51 -2.06 -17.00 -4.92
C PRO A 51 -1.54 -16.35 -6.20
N ILE A 52 -0.35 -15.78 -6.16
CA ILE A 52 0.26 -15.11 -7.30
C ILE A 52 0.93 -16.16 -8.21
N ILE A 53 1.66 -17.12 -7.62
CA ILE A 53 2.30 -18.24 -8.33
C ILE A 53 1.25 -19.13 -9.01
N SER A 54 0.06 -19.32 -8.40
CA SER A 54 -1.00 -20.13 -9.00
C SER A 54 -1.60 -19.55 -10.29
N VAL A 55 -1.31 -18.29 -10.62
CA VAL A 55 -1.75 -17.63 -11.87
C VAL A 55 -0.70 -17.79 -12.98
N LEU A 56 0.52 -18.23 -12.66
CA LEU A 56 1.54 -18.51 -13.67
C LEU A 56 1.19 -19.81 -14.43
N PRO A 57 1.61 -19.93 -15.70
CA PRO A 57 1.50 -21.17 -16.45
C PRO A 57 2.12 -22.34 -15.69
N GLN A 58 1.50 -23.52 -15.76
CA GLN A 58 2.08 -24.72 -15.18
C GLN A 58 3.44 -24.96 -15.85
N ASP A 59 4.47 -25.22 -15.03
CA ASP A 59 5.90 -25.35 -15.40
C ASP A 59 6.75 -24.07 -15.43
N THR A 60 6.22 -22.89 -15.08
CA THR A 60 7.04 -21.69 -14.90
C THR A 60 7.72 -21.67 -13.52
N ASN A 61 9.04 -21.85 -13.48
CA ASN A 61 9.84 -21.59 -12.29
C ASN A 61 10.14 -20.10 -12.13
N ILE A 62 9.89 -19.52 -10.96
CA ILE A 62 10.35 -18.16 -10.68
C ILE A 62 11.85 -18.20 -10.38
N ILE A 63 12.63 -17.40 -11.10
CA ILE A 63 14.08 -17.30 -10.92
C ILE A 63 14.44 -16.02 -10.16
N ALA A 64 15.56 -16.07 -9.43
CA ALA A 64 16.19 -14.88 -8.87
C ALA A 64 17.46 -14.57 -9.68
N ILE A 65 17.43 -13.53 -10.50
CA ILE A 65 18.57 -13.11 -11.31
C ILE A 65 19.57 -12.32 -10.45
N GLY A 66 19.06 -11.48 -9.54
CA GLY A 66 19.90 -10.70 -8.65
C GLY A 66 20.45 -11.50 -7.48
N VAL A 67 21.75 -11.35 -7.20
CA VAL A 67 22.47 -12.08 -6.13
C VAL A 67 21.87 -11.79 -4.74
N ILE A 68 21.37 -10.57 -4.53
CA ILE A 68 20.77 -10.15 -3.25
C ILE A 68 19.23 -10.28 -3.24
N SER A 69 18.61 -10.60 -4.39
CA SER A 69 17.16 -10.65 -4.53
C SER A 69 16.48 -11.63 -3.57
N PRO A 70 17.03 -12.84 -3.28
CA PRO A 70 16.44 -13.75 -2.29
C PRO A 70 16.41 -13.18 -0.87
N PHE A 71 17.31 -12.24 -0.55
CA PHE A 71 17.35 -11.57 0.76
C PHE A 71 16.46 -10.33 0.81
N LEU A 72 16.51 -9.47 -0.23
CA LEU A 72 15.73 -8.23 -0.25
C LEU A 72 14.25 -8.44 -0.53
N THR A 73 13.88 -9.49 -1.26
CA THR A 73 12.48 -9.71 -1.67
C THR A 73 11.57 -9.98 -0.45
N PRO A 74 11.87 -10.93 0.45
CA PRO A 74 11.04 -11.15 1.64
C PRO A 74 11.02 -9.93 2.56
N LEU A 75 12.17 -9.24 2.69
CA LEU A 75 12.28 -8.02 3.49
C LEU A 75 11.38 -6.89 2.97
N LYS A 76 11.40 -6.67 1.66
CA LYS A 76 10.54 -5.69 0.98
C LYS A 76 9.07 -6.06 1.14
N MET A 77 8.73 -7.34 1.05
CA MET A 77 7.37 -7.81 1.29
C MET A 77 6.90 -7.56 2.71
N ALA A 78 7.72 -7.88 3.71
CA ALA A 78 7.39 -7.59 5.10
C ALA A 78 7.15 -6.08 5.32
N LEU A 79 7.95 -5.22 4.69
CA LEU A 79 7.78 -3.77 4.78
C LEU A 79 6.46 -3.29 4.16
N ILE A 80 6.12 -3.75 2.95
CA ILE A 80 4.87 -3.34 2.31
C ILE A 80 3.66 -3.94 3.03
N MET A 81 3.77 -5.18 3.53
CA MET A 81 2.72 -5.77 4.36
C MET A 81 2.53 -4.98 5.66
N ALA A 82 3.60 -4.48 6.27
CA ALA A 82 3.51 -3.60 7.41
C ALA A 82 2.75 -2.30 7.08
N VAL A 83 2.97 -1.73 5.89
CA VAL A 83 2.19 -0.57 5.41
C VAL A 83 0.71 -0.93 5.26
N TYR A 84 0.38 -2.08 4.64
CA TYR A 84 -1.02 -2.52 4.49
C TYR A 84 -1.72 -2.80 5.81
N LEU A 85 -1.02 -3.36 6.80
CA LEU A 85 -1.56 -3.54 8.15
C LEU A 85 -1.67 -2.22 8.92
N ALA A 86 -0.77 -1.26 8.65
CA ALA A 86 -0.82 0.08 9.23
C ALA A 86 -1.95 0.94 8.64
N MET A 87 -2.53 0.58 7.48
CA MET A 87 -3.46 1.46 6.77
C MET A 87 -4.65 1.98 7.57
N PRO A 88 -5.34 1.22 8.43
CA PRO A 88 -6.42 1.76 9.25
C PRO A 88 -5.96 2.95 10.11
N TYR A 89 -4.74 2.86 10.65
CA TYR A 89 -4.13 3.92 11.44
C TYR A 89 -3.62 5.08 10.57
N LEU A 90 -3.05 4.79 9.40
CA LEU A 90 -2.60 5.81 8.45
C LEU A 90 -3.78 6.66 7.94
N LEU A 91 -4.85 6.00 7.51
CA LEU A 91 -6.08 6.65 7.07
C LEU A 91 -6.70 7.47 8.21
N TYR A 92 -6.73 6.94 9.44
CA TYR A 92 -7.16 7.71 10.61
C TYR A 92 -6.35 9.00 10.78
N GLN A 93 -5.03 8.95 10.66
CA GLN A 93 -4.19 10.15 10.79
C GLN A 93 -4.39 11.14 9.64
N ILE A 94 -4.52 10.67 8.41
CA ILE A 94 -4.79 11.50 7.23
C ILE A 94 -6.14 12.22 7.40
N TRP A 95 -7.20 11.49 7.73
CA TRP A 95 -8.51 12.09 7.95
C TRP A 95 -8.52 13.02 9.16
N LYS A 96 -7.78 12.71 10.22
CA LYS A 96 -7.61 13.61 11.37
C LYS A 96 -6.93 14.93 10.98
N PHE A 97 -6.01 14.91 10.02
CA PHE A 97 -5.35 16.11 9.49
C PHE A 97 -6.28 16.98 8.64
N ILE A 98 -7.18 16.34 7.89
CA ILE A 98 -8.12 17.01 6.97
C ILE A 98 -9.37 17.50 7.73
N ALA A 99 -9.84 16.74 8.72
CA ALA A 99 -11.04 17.02 9.51
C ALA A 99 -11.09 18.36 10.28
N PRO A 100 -10.00 19.06 10.68
CA PRO A 100 -10.13 20.39 11.27
C PRO A 100 -10.70 21.43 10.30
N ALA A 101 -10.76 21.14 8.99
CA ALA A 101 -11.52 21.93 8.02
C ALA A 101 -13.04 21.65 8.03
N LEU A 102 -13.48 20.57 8.68
CA LEU A 102 -14.89 20.17 8.77
C LEU A 102 -15.57 20.86 9.97
N TYR A 103 -16.78 21.37 9.79
CA TYR A 103 -17.51 22.13 10.82
C TYR A 103 -17.68 21.29 12.10
N LYS A 104 -17.56 21.95 13.27
CA LYS A 104 -17.56 21.33 14.62
C LYS A 104 -18.73 20.36 14.91
N HIS A 105 -19.79 20.36 14.10
CA HIS A 105 -20.94 19.46 14.19
C HIS A 105 -20.75 18.10 13.49
N GLU A 106 -19.77 17.93 12.60
CA GLU A 106 -19.59 16.71 11.79
C GLU A 106 -18.54 15.73 12.33
N LYS A 107 -18.03 15.94 13.55
CA LYS A 107 -17.05 15.02 14.16
C LYS A 107 -17.51 13.56 14.25
N GLN A 108 -18.83 13.31 14.29
CA GLN A 108 -19.38 11.96 14.25
C GLN A 108 -19.31 11.28 12.87
N MET A 109 -19.22 12.06 11.78
CA MET A 109 -19.11 11.52 10.41
C MET A 109 -17.69 11.07 10.05
N VAL A 110 -16.68 11.50 10.81
CA VAL A 110 -15.27 11.11 10.58
C VAL A 110 -15.05 9.62 10.84
N VAL A 111 -15.73 9.04 11.82
CA VAL A 111 -15.59 7.61 12.16
C VAL A 111 -16.11 6.68 11.05
N PRO A 112 -17.36 6.81 10.54
CA PRO A 112 -17.84 5.98 9.46
C PRO A 112 -17.05 6.19 8.16
N LEU A 113 -16.53 7.40 7.93
CA LEU A 113 -15.66 7.70 6.80
C LEU A 113 -14.36 6.89 6.86
N ILE A 114 -13.64 6.90 7.99
CA ILE A 114 -12.40 6.15 8.18
C ILE A 114 -12.62 4.64 8.05
N VAL A 115 -13.72 4.14 8.61
CA VAL A 115 -14.10 2.72 8.48
C VAL A 115 -14.37 2.37 7.02
N SER A 116 -15.11 3.22 6.30
CA SER A 116 -15.40 3.02 4.88
C SER A 116 -14.13 3.05 4.05
N SER A 117 -13.24 4.04 4.25
CA SER A 117 -11.92 4.11 3.62
C SER A 117 -11.13 2.83 3.84
N THR A 118 -10.99 2.41 5.09
CA THR A 118 -10.26 1.18 5.42
C THR A 118 -10.81 -0.04 4.68
N ILE A 119 -12.14 -0.18 4.63
CA ILE A 119 -12.80 -1.27 3.88
C ILE A 119 -12.52 -1.15 2.38
N LEU A 120 -12.64 0.03 1.80
CA LEU A 120 -12.40 0.26 0.38
C LEU A 120 -10.93 0.02 -0.02
N PHE A 121 -9.97 0.41 0.81
CA PHE A 121 -8.56 0.11 0.59
C PHE A 121 -8.30 -1.39 0.47
N TYR A 122 -8.79 -2.19 1.42
CA TYR A 122 -8.64 -3.64 1.38
C TYR A 122 -9.45 -4.26 0.23
N ALA A 123 -10.62 -3.71 -0.10
CA ALA A 123 -11.38 -4.12 -1.27
C ALA A 123 -10.59 -3.85 -2.57
N GLY A 124 -9.88 -2.71 -2.67
CA GLY A 124 -9.01 -2.38 -3.79
C GLY A 124 -7.82 -3.33 -3.92
N ILE A 125 -7.19 -3.70 -2.79
CA ILE A 125 -6.18 -4.75 -2.77
C ILE A 125 -6.77 -6.07 -3.26
N LEU A 126 -7.87 -6.54 -2.69
CA LEU A 126 -8.50 -7.80 -3.11
C LEU A 126 -8.88 -7.76 -4.60
N PHE A 127 -9.44 -6.66 -5.08
CA PHE A 127 -9.76 -6.45 -6.49
C PHE A 127 -8.51 -6.57 -7.39
N SER A 128 -7.39 -6.00 -6.97
CA SER A 128 -6.13 -6.14 -7.72
C SER A 128 -5.69 -7.60 -7.83
N PHE A 129 -5.80 -8.36 -6.73
CA PHE A 129 -5.38 -9.76 -6.68
C PHE A 129 -6.28 -10.69 -7.50
N TYR A 130 -7.61 -10.55 -7.36
CA TYR A 130 -8.57 -11.51 -7.93
C TYR A 130 -9.11 -11.12 -9.31
N VAL A 131 -8.98 -9.86 -9.73
CA VAL A 131 -9.52 -9.38 -11.00
C VAL A 131 -8.41 -8.85 -11.90
N VAL A 132 -7.60 -7.92 -11.41
CA VAL A 132 -6.62 -7.22 -12.24
C VAL A 132 -5.47 -8.13 -12.67
N PHE A 133 -4.83 -8.85 -11.74
CA PHE A 133 -3.71 -9.72 -12.09
C PHE A 133 -4.07 -10.84 -13.06
N PRO A 134 -5.20 -11.57 -12.90
CA PRO A 134 -5.62 -12.55 -13.90
C PRO A 134 -5.80 -11.97 -15.30
N VAL A 135 -6.36 -10.76 -15.40
CA VAL A 135 -6.55 -10.07 -16.69
C VAL A 135 -5.19 -9.69 -17.30
N ILE A 136 -4.29 -9.10 -16.51
CA ILE A 136 -2.98 -8.67 -17.00
C ILE A 136 -2.12 -9.86 -17.41
N PHE A 137 -2.00 -10.88 -16.56
CA PHE A 137 -1.16 -12.05 -16.85
C PHE A 137 -1.76 -12.92 -17.95
N GLY A 138 -3.09 -13.07 -18.00
CA GLY A 138 -3.76 -13.72 -19.12
C GLY A 138 -3.50 -13.01 -20.46
N PHE A 139 -3.57 -11.67 -20.46
CA PHE A 139 -3.23 -10.88 -21.64
C PHE A 139 -1.76 -11.02 -22.03
N LEU A 140 -0.83 -10.85 -21.09
CA LEU A 140 0.62 -10.98 -21.34
C LEU A 140 0.98 -12.37 -21.89
N SER A 141 0.38 -13.43 -21.36
CA SER A 141 0.58 -14.79 -21.88
C SER A 141 0.02 -15.00 -23.28
N SER A 142 -1.01 -14.24 -23.69
CA SER A 142 -1.62 -14.36 -25.02
C SER A 142 -0.86 -13.61 -26.12
N VAL A 143 -0.11 -12.56 -25.76
CA VAL A 143 0.62 -11.69 -26.71
C VAL A 143 2.09 -12.10 -26.86
N GLY A 144 2.63 -12.85 -25.90
CA GLY A 144 4.00 -13.32 -25.91
C GLY A 144 4.35 -14.13 -27.16
N PRO A 145 5.52 -13.91 -27.80
CA PRO A 145 6.00 -14.76 -28.88
C PRO A 145 6.09 -16.21 -28.41
N SER A 146 5.58 -17.17 -29.18
CA SER A 146 5.58 -18.60 -28.85
C SER A 146 6.97 -19.26 -28.75
N VAL A 147 8.05 -18.48 -28.89
CA VAL A 147 9.45 -18.92 -28.95
C VAL A 147 10.26 -18.50 -27.71
N VAL A 148 9.67 -17.71 -26.80
CA VAL A 148 10.35 -17.22 -25.59
C VAL A 148 9.71 -17.84 -24.35
N ASP A 149 10.50 -18.56 -23.55
CA ASP A 149 10.06 -19.08 -22.27
C ASP A 149 9.76 -17.93 -21.31
N PHE A 150 8.50 -17.81 -20.90
CA PHE A 150 8.05 -16.78 -19.97
C PHE A 150 8.50 -17.17 -18.55
N THR A 151 9.70 -16.72 -18.16
CA THR A 151 10.27 -16.96 -16.82
C THR A 151 10.42 -15.61 -16.11
N PRO A 152 9.44 -15.19 -15.28
CA PRO A 152 9.52 -13.93 -14.56
C PRO A 152 10.59 -14.01 -13.47
N ASP A 153 11.37 -12.93 -13.35
CA ASP A 153 12.25 -12.74 -12.20
C ASP A 153 11.43 -12.35 -10.96
N ILE A 154 11.77 -12.97 -9.83
CA ILE A 154 11.08 -12.84 -8.56
C ILE A 154 10.92 -11.38 -8.12
N GLN A 155 11.94 -10.56 -8.30
CA GLN A 155 11.98 -9.20 -7.80
C GLN A 155 11.13 -8.29 -8.68
N TYR A 156 11.27 -8.39 -10.00
CA TYR A 156 10.46 -7.59 -10.94
C TYR A 156 8.99 -7.94 -10.85
N TYR A 157 8.68 -9.23 -10.70
CA TYR A 157 7.33 -9.72 -10.55
C TYR A 157 6.67 -9.20 -9.27
N LEU A 158 7.37 -9.32 -8.15
CA LEU A 158 6.92 -8.81 -6.87
C LEU A 158 6.73 -7.29 -6.89
N ASP A 159 7.68 -6.57 -7.48
CA ASP A 159 7.61 -5.13 -7.62
C ASP A 159 6.41 -4.68 -8.43
N PHE A 160 6.08 -5.41 -9.49
CA PHE A 160 4.89 -5.17 -10.28
C PHE A 160 3.62 -5.38 -9.44
N VAL A 161 3.50 -6.53 -8.79
CA VAL A 161 2.34 -6.87 -7.96
C VAL A 161 2.13 -5.83 -6.87
N LEU A 162 3.18 -5.52 -6.09
CA LEU A 162 3.11 -4.55 -5.00
C LEU A 162 2.70 -3.14 -5.46
N LYS A 163 3.24 -2.68 -6.59
CA LYS A 163 2.91 -1.35 -7.13
C LYS A 163 1.47 -1.29 -7.57
N VAL A 164 1.01 -2.29 -8.31
CA VAL A 164 -0.37 -2.35 -8.82
C VAL A 164 -1.35 -2.50 -7.66
N SER A 165 -1.10 -3.40 -6.71
CA SER A 165 -1.99 -3.58 -5.56
C SER A 165 -2.07 -2.32 -4.69
N PHE A 166 -0.95 -1.64 -4.46
CA PHE A 166 -0.95 -0.35 -3.75
C PHE A 166 -1.71 0.72 -4.54
N ALA A 167 -1.50 0.82 -5.85
CA ALA A 167 -2.19 1.79 -6.70
C ALA A 167 -3.72 1.58 -6.68
N PHE A 168 -4.19 0.33 -6.77
CA PHE A 168 -5.61 0.02 -6.67
C PHE A 168 -6.17 0.26 -5.27
N GLY A 169 -5.43 -0.08 -4.21
CA GLY A 169 -5.83 0.24 -2.84
C GLY A 169 -6.07 1.73 -2.65
N VAL A 170 -5.15 2.57 -3.14
CA VAL A 170 -5.30 4.04 -3.09
C VAL A 170 -6.38 4.55 -4.05
N ALA A 171 -6.49 3.99 -5.26
CA ALA A 171 -7.53 4.40 -6.22
C ALA A 171 -8.95 4.16 -5.70
N PHE A 172 -9.14 3.13 -4.88
CA PHE A 172 -10.42 2.84 -4.24
C PHE A 172 -10.79 3.83 -3.13
N GLU A 173 -9.88 4.72 -2.71
CA GLU A 173 -10.20 5.82 -1.81
C GLU A 173 -10.83 7.02 -2.53
N VAL A 174 -10.70 7.13 -3.86
CA VAL A 174 -11.22 8.26 -4.66
C VAL A 174 -12.73 8.48 -4.50
N PRO A 175 -13.61 7.45 -4.45
CA PRO A 175 -15.05 7.66 -4.26
C PRO A 175 -15.43 8.28 -2.90
N ILE A 176 -14.51 8.25 -1.93
CA ILE A 176 -14.72 8.75 -0.57
C ILE A 176 -14.21 10.19 -0.41
N ALA A 177 -13.19 10.56 -1.19
CA ALA A 177 -12.58 11.88 -1.22
C ALA A 177 -13.40 12.88 -2.05
#